data_AF-T1IG84-F1
#
_entry.id   AF-T1IG84-F1
#
_cell.length_a   1.000
_cell.length_b   1.000
_cell.length_c   1.000
_cell.angle_alpha   90.00
_cell.angle_beta   90.00
_cell.angle_gamma   90.00
#
_symmetry.space_group_name_H-M   'P 1'
#
loop_
_entity.id
_entity.type
_entity.pdbx_description
1 polymer ?
#
loop_
_entity_poly.entity_id
_entity_poly.type
_entity_poly.pdbx_seq_one_letter_code
_entity_poly.pdbx_strand_id
1 'polypeptide(L)'
;MSSSIAKPNKFNAGDKVFAKISDYPYWPALILDVNTGNKDAVLYKVLCYGSYRLALVKEDGICDYIKNKKLYGKPRNTCMSFDSAILDIDASIGCFKKNRKKIHQIYCINKRLNKWLKKAKRAKNSPNQESSEHKLQKKMTQLKTLRIECKMLKLDLRIKRCLNLVEPNLQNCLQFLTQLDTLQITPVMLKKHPEVVNTISRVKLYMGHIRTSKETQEMEFKYSRQASEIRAKADGVYHKIKTLFNSESDADFVIRFGSQLRTFQAKTVGLSCREFMYLTTEPV
;
A
#
# COMPACT_ATOMS: atom_id res chain seq x y z
N MET A 1 4.83 -26.18 45.33
CA MET A 1 5.58 -26.08 44.06
C MET A 1 5.22 -24.76 43.41
N SER A 2 6.09 -23.76 43.55
CA SER A 2 5.85 -22.41 43.04
C SER A 2 6.03 -22.41 41.52
N SER A 3 4.95 -22.12 40.78
CA SER A 3 4.99 -21.94 39.34
C SER A 3 5.75 -20.64 39.01
N SER A 4 6.93 -20.78 38.40
CA SER A 4 7.69 -19.65 37.87
C SER A 4 6.91 -19.03 36.70
N ILE A 5 6.21 -17.93 36.96
CA ILE A 5 5.58 -17.11 35.93
C ILE A 5 6.71 -16.43 35.15
N ALA A 6 6.97 -16.90 33.92
CA ALA A 6 7.92 -16.26 33.02
C ALA A 6 7.48 -14.80 32.78
N LYS A 7 8.37 -13.84 33.02
CA LYS A 7 8.10 -12.42 32.81
C LYS A 7 7.76 -12.18 31.32
N PRO A 8 6.69 -11.44 31.00
CA PRO A 8 6.33 -11.17 29.61
C PRO A 8 7.41 -10.32 28.93
N ASN A 9 7.76 -10.66 27.69
CA ASN A 9 8.71 -9.91 26.88
C ASN A 9 8.20 -8.48 26.62
N LYS A 10 9.11 -7.49 26.65
CA LYS A 10 8.76 -6.07 26.44
C LYS A 10 8.29 -5.77 25.00
N PHE A 11 8.84 -6.50 24.04
CA PHE A 11 8.46 -6.45 22.63
C PHE A 11 8.25 -7.86 22.08
N ASN A 12 7.54 -7.98 20.97
CA ASN A 12 7.22 -9.23 20.31
C ASN A 12 7.62 -9.21 18.83
N ALA A 13 7.68 -10.40 18.21
CA ALA A 13 7.82 -10.52 16.76
C ALA A 13 6.73 -9.72 16.02
N GLY A 14 7.13 -9.00 14.97
CA GLY A 14 6.28 -8.09 14.21
C GLY A 14 6.30 -6.62 14.68
N ASP A 15 6.83 -6.35 15.88
CA ASP A 15 6.95 -4.99 16.41
C ASP A 15 7.97 -4.17 15.62
N LYS A 16 7.63 -2.91 15.39
CA LYS A 16 8.46 -1.94 14.67
C LYS A 16 9.15 -1.05 15.67
N VAL A 17 10.47 -1.04 15.62
CA VAL A 17 11.31 -0.46 16.65
C VAL A 17 12.43 0.36 16.03
N PHE A 18 13.04 1.21 16.85
CA PHE A 18 14.43 1.55 16.62
C PHE A 18 15.31 0.61 17.42
N ALA A 19 16.37 0.09 16.79
CA ALA A 19 17.33 -0.81 17.41
C ALA A 19 18.74 -0.21 17.34
N LYS A 20 19.47 -0.25 18.45
CA LYS A 20 20.87 0.16 18.53
C LYS A 20 21.76 -0.99 18.08
N ILE A 21 22.28 -0.89 16.85
CA ILE A 21 23.13 -1.91 16.22
C ILE A 21 24.59 -1.48 16.39
N SER A 22 25.53 -2.44 16.52
CA SER A 22 26.96 -2.14 16.65
C SER A 22 27.41 -1.17 15.56
N ASP A 23 28.09 -0.09 15.96
CA ASP A 23 28.63 0.97 15.09
C ASP A 23 27.60 1.86 14.38
N TYR A 24 26.30 1.67 14.64
CA TYR A 24 25.22 2.48 14.07
C TYR A 24 24.37 3.15 15.15
N PRO A 25 23.80 4.34 14.88
CA PRO A 25 22.79 4.92 15.74
C PRO A 25 21.52 4.05 15.76
N TYR A 26 20.56 4.40 16.62
CA TYR A 26 19.22 3.79 16.63
C TYR A 26 18.63 3.73 15.21
N TRP A 27 18.56 2.53 14.66
CA TRP A 27 18.20 2.24 13.27
C TRP A 27 16.78 1.70 13.17
N PRO A 28 15.99 2.07 12.15
CA PRO A 28 14.64 1.55 12.00
C PRO A 28 14.65 0.05 11.70
N ALA A 29 13.95 -0.74 12.50
CA ALA A 29 13.98 -2.20 12.41
C ALA A 29 12.62 -2.85 12.71
N LEU A 30 12.48 -4.10 12.27
CA LEU A 30 11.36 -4.99 12.56
C LEU A 30 11.86 -6.14 13.45
N ILE A 31 11.19 -6.41 14.56
CA ILE A 31 11.48 -7.61 15.36
C ILE A 31 10.97 -8.83 14.60
N LEU A 32 11.85 -9.79 14.36
CA LEU A 32 11.50 -11.05 13.72
C LEU A 32 11.23 -12.16 14.73
N ASP A 33 12.04 -12.21 15.78
CA ASP A 33 11.98 -13.29 16.77
C ASP A 33 12.53 -12.81 18.12
N VAL A 34 12.13 -13.50 19.19
CA VAL A 34 12.60 -13.25 20.55
C VAL A 34 13.26 -14.53 21.07
N ASN A 35 14.59 -14.52 21.14
CA ASN A 35 15.35 -15.66 21.62
C ASN A 35 15.50 -15.58 23.15
N THR A 36 14.85 -16.51 23.85
CA THR A 36 14.88 -16.65 25.32
C THR A 36 15.80 -17.80 25.74
N GLY A 37 16.98 -17.89 25.13
CA GLY A 37 17.81 -19.11 25.18
C GLY A 37 18.76 -19.26 26.38
N ASN A 38 19.08 -18.21 27.12
CA ASN A 38 20.01 -18.32 28.26
C ASN A 38 19.70 -17.33 29.39
N LYS A 39 20.00 -17.76 30.62
CA LYS A 39 19.38 -17.31 31.88
C LYS A 39 19.47 -15.83 32.27
N ASP A 40 20.07 -14.90 31.51
CA ASP A 40 20.15 -13.49 31.96
C ASP A 40 19.96 -12.39 30.89
N ALA A 41 19.65 -12.71 29.62
CA ALA A 41 19.33 -11.64 28.66
C ALA A 41 18.40 -12.09 27.54
N VAL A 42 17.24 -11.44 27.43
CA VAL A 42 16.35 -11.55 26.26
C VAL A 42 17.05 -10.89 25.07
N LEU A 43 17.25 -11.66 23.99
CA LEU A 43 17.82 -11.17 22.75
C LEU A 43 16.75 -11.14 21.66
N TYR A 44 16.66 -10.02 20.98
CA TYR A 44 15.73 -9.81 19.88
C TYR A 44 16.48 -9.93 18.56
N LYS A 45 15.98 -10.79 17.68
CA LYS A 45 16.41 -10.85 16.29
C LYS A 45 15.64 -9.79 15.51
N VAL A 46 16.35 -8.83 14.93
CA VAL A 46 15.74 -7.71 14.21
C VAL A 46 16.20 -7.66 12.76
N LEU A 47 15.31 -7.23 11.86
CA LEU A 47 15.59 -6.89 10.46
C LEU A 47 15.69 -5.38 10.31
N CYS A 48 16.82 -4.88 9.83
CA CYS A 48 17.09 -3.46 9.69
C CYS A 48 16.52 -2.96 8.35
N TYR A 49 15.61 -1.98 8.35
CA TYR A 49 15.07 -1.41 7.12
C TYR A 49 16.15 -0.72 6.27
N GLY A 50 15.92 -0.57 4.97
CA GLY A 50 16.86 0.00 4.00
C GLY A 50 18.00 -0.95 3.58
N SER A 51 18.66 -1.62 4.53
CA SER A 51 19.73 -2.59 4.23
C SER A 51 19.28 -4.05 4.29
N TYR A 52 18.12 -4.31 4.91
CA TYR A 52 17.56 -5.65 5.16
C TYR A 52 18.53 -6.63 5.83
N ARG A 53 19.48 -6.11 6.61
CA ARG A 53 20.41 -6.92 7.40
C ARG A 53 19.77 -7.39 8.70
N LEU A 54 20.17 -8.58 9.14
CA LEU A 54 19.75 -9.13 10.43
C LEU A 54 20.74 -8.72 11.52
N ALA A 55 20.23 -8.41 12.71
CA ALA A 55 21.02 -8.13 13.89
C ALA A 55 20.38 -8.77 15.13
N LEU A 56 21.22 -9.09 16.13
CA LEU A 56 20.78 -9.49 17.46
C LEU A 56 20.98 -8.30 18.40
N VAL A 57 19.91 -7.90 19.09
CA VAL A 57 19.91 -6.69 19.93
C VAL A 57 19.28 -7.01 21.28
N LYS A 58 19.90 -6.51 22.35
CA LYS A 58 19.38 -6.62 23.73
C LYS A 58 18.17 -5.70 23.93
N GLU A 59 17.35 -5.99 24.94
CA GLU A 59 16.13 -5.23 25.23
C GLU A 59 16.36 -3.72 25.48
N ASP A 60 17.48 -3.37 26.11
CA ASP A 60 17.89 -1.98 26.40
C ASP A 60 18.26 -1.19 25.13
N GLY A 61 18.74 -1.88 24.10
CA GLY A 61 19.02 -1.34 22.79
C GLY A 61 17.78 -1.11 21.92
N ILE A 62 16.56 -1.36 22.41
CA ILE A 62 15.34 -1.34 21.59
C ILE A 62 14.29 -0.39 22.17
N CYS A 63 13.67 0.39 21.29
CA CYS A 63 12.53 1.23 21.65
C CYS A 63 11.47 1.28 20.55
N ASP A 64 10.20 1.48 20.93
CA ASP A 64 9.07 1.60 19.99
C ASP A 64 9.34 2.68 18.93
N TYR A 65 9.10 2.34 17.66
CA TYR A 65 9.39 3.24 16.55
C TYR A 65 8.52 4.50 16.59
N ILE A 66 7.20 4.35 16.80
CA ILE A 66 6.25 5.47 16.66
C ILE A 66 6.50 6.51 17.75
N LYS A 67 6.67 6.05 19.00
CA LYS A 67 6.90 6.92 20.16
C LYS A 67 8.22 7.68 20.05
N ASN A 68 9.26 7.04 19.50
CA ASN A 68 10.61 7.62 19.47
C ASN A 68 11.00 8.23 18.12
N LYS A 69 10.10 8.25 17.13
CA LYS A 69 10.37 8.78 15.79
C LYS A 69 10.85 10.23 15.80
N LYS A 70 10.31 11.08 16.67
CA LYS A 70 10.75 12.48 16.78
C LYS A 70 12.22 12.61 17.21
N LEU A 71 12.70 11.65 18.00
CA LEU A 71 14.06 11.64 18.54
C LEU A 71 15.04 10.98 17.57
N TYR A 72 14.71 9.79 17.06
CA TYR A 72 15.64 8.99 16.25
C TYR A 72 15.42 9.05 14.74
N GLY A 73 14.24 9.47 14.27
CA GLY A 73 13.87 9.46 12.85
C GLY A 73 14.19 10.74 12.07
N LYS A 74 15.13 11.55 12.55
CA LYS A 74 15.57 12.76 11.82
C LYS A 74 16.45 12.36 10.63
N PRO A 75 16.28 12.99 9.45
CA PRO A 75 17.06 12.66 8.26
C PRO A 75 18.55 12.89 8.50
N ARG A 76 19.38 12.05 7.89
CA ARG A 76 20.85 12.08 8.06
C ARG A 76 21.53 12.25 6.71
N ASN A 77 22.02 13.46 6.45
CA ASN A 77 22.59 13.90 5.16
C ASN A 77 23.82 13.09 4.68
N THR A 78 24.37 12.18 5.48
CA THR A 78 25.55 11.36 5.15
C THR A 78 25.23 9.90 4.83
N CYS A 79 24.01 9.41 5.06
CA CYS A 79 23.69 7.98 4.90
C CYS A 79 22.41 7.78 4.07
N MET A 80 22.58 7.58 2.76
CA MET A 80 21.48 7.37 1.80
C MET A 80 20.58 6.16 2.17
N SER A 81 21.12 5.19 2.92
CA SER A 81 20.37 4.01 3.38
C SER A 81 19.51 4.25 4.63
N PHE A 82 19.80 5.25 5.47
CA PHE A 82 19.00 5.56 6.67
C PHE A 82 17.68 6.23 6.30
N ASP A 83 17.72 7.24 5.44
CA ASP A 83 16.52 7.95 5.01
C ASP A 83 15.59 7.00 4.23
N SER A 84 16.18 6.10 3.42
CA SER A 84 15.45 5.00 2.78
C SER A 84 14.81 4.05 3.81
N ALA A 85 15.53 3.69 4.86
CA ALA A 85 15.02 2.85 5.95
C ALA A 85 13.82 3.49 6.68
N ILE A 86 13.87 4.81 6.93
CA ILE A 86 12.77 5.58 7.52
C ILE A 86 11.55 5.58 6.61
N LEU A 87 11.74 5.77 5.30
CA LEU A 87 10.65 5.72 4.33
C LEU A 87 10.01 4.34 4.26
N ASP A 88 10.79 3.26 4.34
CA ASP A 88 10.30 1.88 4.28
C ASP A 88 9.49 1.49 5.52
N ILE A 89 9.98 1.82 6.72
CA ILE A 89 9.25 1.53 7.95
C ILE A 89 8.01 2.42 8.06
N ASP A 90 8.08 3.71 7.66
CA ASP A 90 6.94 4.61 7.61
C ASP A 90 5.89 4.15 6.61
N ALA A 91 6.32 3.60 5.48
CA ALA A 91 5.48 2.94 4.51
C ALA A 91 4.77 1.72 5.11
N SER A 92 5.49 0.91 5.88
CA SER A 92 4.94 -0.26 6.56
C SER A 92 3.92 0.10 7.64
N ILE A 93 4.13 1.22 8.36
CA ILE A 93 3.25 1.72 9.44
C ILE A 93 2.07 2.53 8.89
N GLY A 94 2.33 3.34 7.87
CA GLY A 94 1.39 4.28 7.26
C GLY A 94 0.20 3.63 6.58
N CYS A 95 0.13 2.30 6.52
CA CYS A 95 -0.98 1.58 5.93
C CYS A 95 -2.30 1.82 6.68
N PHE A 96 -2.32 2.07 8.01
CA PHE A 96 -3.59 2.16 8.74
C PHE A 96 -4.27 3.55 8.72
N LYS A 97 -3.54 4.66 8.86
CA LYS A 97 -4.16 6.01 8.88
C LYS A 97 -4.65 6.47 7.49
N LYS A 98 -3.97 6.06 6.41
CA LYS A 98 -4.37 6.36 5.02
C LYS A 98 -5.61 5.56 4.58
N ASN A 99 -5.80 4.34 5.13
CA ASN A 99 -6.94 3.50 4.79
C ASN A 99 -8.28 4.11 5.20
N ARG A 100 -8.37 4.88 6.30
CA ARG A 100 -9.64 5.52 6.73
C ARG A 100 -10.21 6.47 5.67
N LYS A 101 -9.37 7.34 5.09
CA LYS A 101 -9.78 8.26 4.01
C LYS A 101 -10.22 7.49 2.76
N LYS A 102 -9.47 6.45 2.38
CA LYS A 102 -9.78 5.60 1.22
C LYS A 102 -11.06 4.76 1.41
N ILE A 103 -11.27 4.21 2.60
CA ILE A 103 -12.50 3.50 2.99
C ILE A 103 -13.70 4.48 2.92
N HIS A 104 -13.52 5.70 3.42
CA HIS A 104 -14.55 6.74 3.32
C HIS A 104 -14.86 7.09 1.86
N GLN A 105 -13.85 7.28 1.00
CA GLN A 105 -14.05 7.50 -0.44
C GLN A 105 -14.81 6.34 -1.09
N ILE A 106 -14.43 5.09 -0.81
CA ILE A 106 -15.15 3.89 -1.27
C ILE A 106 -16.61 3.90 -0.82
N TYR A 107 -16.87 4.22 0.45
CA TYR A 107 -18.21 4.34 0.99
C TYR A 107 -19.02 5.42 0.24
N CYS A 108 -18.45 6.61 0.07
CA CYS A 108 -19.09 7.72 -0.64
C CYS A 108 -19.43 7.35 -2.08
N ILE A 109 -18.50 6.73 -2.81
CA ILE A 109 -18.73 6.28 -4.19
C ILE A 109 -19.84 5.21 -4.23
N ASN A 110 -19.80 4.20 -3.36
CA ASN A 110 -20.83 3.14 -3.33
C ASN A 110 -22.22 3.65 -2.96
N LYS A 111 -22.33 4.49 -1.91
CA LYS A 111 -23.60 5.11 -1.50
C LYS A 111 -24.24 5.83 -2.68
N ARG A 112 -23.41 6.49 -3.48
CA ARG A 112 -23.83 7.29 -4.63
C ARG A 112 -24.20 6.44 -5.85
N LEU A 113 -23.40 5.43 -6.19
CA LEU A 113 -23.73 4.41 -7.20
C LEU A 113 -25.09 3.78 -6.89
N ASN A 114 -25.33 3.41 -5.63
CA ASN A 114 -26.59 2.79 -5.20
C ASN A 114 -27.78 3.75 -5.31
N LYS A 115 -27.63 5.01 -4.87
CA LYS A 115 -28.69 6.03 -5.02
C LYS A 115 -29.04 6.26 -6.49
N TRP A 116 -28.04 6.32 -7.36
CA TRP A 116 -28.24 6.50 -8.79
C TRP A 116 -28.89 5.28 -9.44
N LEU A 117 -28.45 4.06 -9.11
CA LEU A 117 -29.04 2.82 -9.65
C LEU A 117 -30.52 2.70 -9.31
N LYS A 118 -30.91 3.08 -8.09
CA LYS A 118 -32.32 3.16 -7.69
C LYS A 118 -33.11 4.17 -8.54
N LYS A 119 -32.54 5.35 -8.81
CA LYS A 119 -33.18 6.38 -9.64
C LYS A 119 -33.29 5.97 -11.12
N ALA A 120 -32.25 5.33 -11.66
CA ALA A 120 -32.24 4.85 -13.04
C ALA A 120 -33.25 3.71 -13.29
N LYS A 121 -33.41 2.79 -12.31
CA LYS A 121 -34.45 1.76 -12.36
C LYS A 121 -35.86 2.35 -12.41
N ARG A 122 -36.12 3.43 -11.66
CA ARG A 122 -37.41 4.14 -11.68
C ARG A 122 -37.67 4.87 -13.00
N ALA A 123 -36.64 5.47 -13.59
CA ALA A 123 -36.77 6.23 -14.84
C ALA A 123 -36.95 5.35 -16.09
N LYS A 124 -36.47 4.09 -16.06
CA LYS A 124 -36.67 3.11 -17.15
C LYS A 124 -38.13 2.69 -17.35
N ASN A 125 -39.02 3.01 -16.41
CA ASN A 125 -40.46 2.72 -16.50
C ASN A 125 -41.28 3.88 -17.09
N SER A 126 -40.65 4.93 -17.66
CA SER A 126 -41.35 6.12 -18.17
C SER A 126 -41.07 6.33 -19.68
N PRO A 127 -42.09 6.59 -20.51
CA PRO A 127 -41.93 6.69 -21.97
C PRO A 127 -41.72 8.14 -22.42
N ASN A 128 -40.48 8.56 -22.70
CA ASN A 128 -40.21 9.68 -23.61
C ASN A 128 -38.75 9.64 -24.10
N GLN A 129 -38.57 9.54 -25.42
CA GLN A 129 -37.39 8.99 -26.10
C GLN A 129 -36.59 10.07 -26.86
N GLU A 130 -35.33 9.77 -27.20
CA GLU A 130 -34.36 10.56 -28.01
C GLU A 130 -33.52 11.66 -27.34
N SER A 131 -34.00 12.86 -26.97
CA SER A 131 -33.13 13.89 -26.30
C SER A 131 -32.59 13.43 -24.93
N SER A 132 -33.27 12.44 -24.36
CA SER A 132 -32.91 11.74 -23.12
C SER A 132 -31.77 10.74 -23.30
N GLU A 133 -31.52 10.22 -24.51
CA GLU A 133 -30.60 9.09 -24.73
C GLU A 133 -29.14 9.50 -24.58
N HIS A 134 -28.71 10.60 -25.21
CA HIS A 134 -27.34 11.11 -25.04
C HIS A 134 -27.06 11.49 -23.57
N LYS A 135 -28.03 12.08 -22.88
CA LYS A 135 -27.95 12.36 -21.43
C LYS A 135 -27.90 11.07 -20.60
N LEU A 136 -28.61 10.01 -21.00
CA LEU A 136 -28.61 8.72 -20.33
C LEU A 136 -27.29 7.97 -20.56
N GLN A 137 -26.75 8.02 -21.77
CA GLN A 137 -25.49 7.41 -22.16
C GLN A 137 -24.31 8.05 -21.42
N LYS A 138 -24.27 9.40 -21.35
CA LYS A 138 -23.28 10.14 -20.54
C LYS A 138 -23.36 9.77 -19.05
N LYS A 139 -24.56 9.53 -18.51
CA LYS A 139 -24.73 9.09 -17.12
C LYS A 139 -24.31 7.62 -16.92
N MET A 140 -24.57 6.76 -17.90
CA MET A 140 -24.15 5.35 -17.87
C MET A 140 -22.63 5.20 -17.95
N THR A 141 -21.95 5.98 -18.79
CA THR A 141 -20.48 6.00 -18.84
C THR A 141 -19.90 6.52 -17.54
N GLN A 142 -20.42 7.62 -16.99
CA GLN A 142 -20.00 8.14 -15.68
C GLN A 142 -20.14 7.08 -14.57
N LEU A 143 -21.22 6.30 -14.59
CA LEU A 143 -21.43 5.21 -13.63
C LEU A 143 -20.39 4.09 -13.80
N LYS A 144 -20.10 3.68 -15.04
CA LYS A 144 -19.08 2.67 -15.33
C LYS A 144 -17.72 3.14 -14.79
N THR A 145 -17.35 4.39 -15.03
CA THR A 145 -16.12 5.01 -14.52
C THR A 145 -16.07 4.96 -12.99
N LEU A 146 -17.13 5.40 -12.29
CA LEU A 146 -17.18 5.39 -10.82
C LEU A 146 -17.13 3.97 -10.23
N ARG A 147 -17.70 2.97 -10.91
CA ARG A 147 -17.61 1.55 -10.49
C ARG A 147 -16.18 1.02 -10.59
N ILE A 148 -15.50 1.33 -11.69
CA ILE A 148 -14.10 0.95 -11.90
C ILE A 148 -13.23 1.64 -10.84
N GLU A 149 -13.42 2.94 -10.60
CA GLU A 149 -12.70 3.70 -9.57
C GLU A 149 -12.88 3.06 -8.18
N CYS A 150 -14.11 2.72 -7.80
CA CYS A 150 -14.37 2.03 -6.53
C CYS A 150 -13.67 0.66 -6.45
N LYS A 151 -13.71 -0.13 -7.53
CA LYS A 151 -13.08 -1.45 -7.58
C LYS A 151 -11.56 -1.32 -7.49
N MET A 152 -10.95 -0.35 -8.18
CA MET A 152 -9.52 -0.02 -8.08
C MET A 152 -9.11 0.28 -6.63
N LEU A 153 -9.86 1.14 -5.92
CA LEU A 153 -9.55 1.45 -4.51
C LEU A 153 -9.70 0.25 -3.57
N LYS A 154 -10.72 -0.60 -3.80
CA LYS A 154 -10.90 -1.84 -3.03
C LYS A 154 -9.74 -2.82 -3.25
N LEU A 155 -9.28 -2.98 -4.48
CA LEU A 155 -8.15 -3.85 -4.80
C LEU A 155 -6.85 -3.34 -4.16
N ASP A 156 -6.57 -2.04 -4.24
CA ASP A 156 -5.41 -1.44 -3.56
C ASP A 156 -5.39 -1.71 -2.06
N LEU A 157 -6.54 -1.55 -1.38
CA LEU A 157 -6.65 -1.87 0.06
C LEU A 157 -6.41 -3.35 0.35
N ARG A 158 -6.91 -4.24 -0.52
CA ARG A 158 -6.75 -5.69 -0.37
C ARG A 158 -5.29 -6.12 -0.59
N ILE A 159 -4.64 -5.62 -1.64
CA ILE A 159 -3.22 -5.86 -1.92
C ILE A 159 -2.36 -5.45 -0.73
N LYS A 160 -2.58 -4.25 -0.18
CA LYS A 160 -1.88 -3.76 1.03
C LYS A 160 -2.04 -4.67 2.24
N ARG A 161 -3.21 -5.30 2.41
CA ARG A 161 -3.48 -6.23 3.52
C ARG A 161 -2.82 -7.59 3.29
N CYS A 162 -2.70 -8.02 2.03
CA CYS A 162 -2.07 -9.30 1.68
C CYS A 162 -0.56 -9.30 1.91
N LEU A 163 0.14 -8.19 1.71
CA LEU A 163 1.60 -8.10 1.83
C LEU A 163 2.04 -7.57 3.21
N ASN A 164 1.36 -8.02 4.26
CA ASN A 164 1.74 -7.65 5.63
C ASN A 164 2.92 -8.50 6.12
N LEU A 165 3.64 -8.01 7.13
CA LEU A 165 4.89 -8.60 7.62
C LEU A 165 4.67 -9.78 8.59
N VAL A 166 3.44 -10.01 9.05
CA VAL A 166 3.13 -11.03 10.06
C VAL A 166 2.72 -12.33 9.35
N GLU A 167 1.72 -12.26 8.49
CA GLU A 167 1.20 -13.39 7.71
C GLU A 167 0.86 -12.92 6.29
N PRO A 168 1.84 -12.91 5.38
CA PRO A 168 1.58 -12.49 4.00
C PRO A 168 0.74 -13.54 3.26
N ASN A 169 -0.36 -13.09 2.66
CA ASN A 169 -1.21 -13.92 1.81
C ASN A 169 -0.89 -13.67 0.32
N LEU A 170 0.10 -14.40 -0.17
CA LEU A 170 0.63 -14.21 -1.53
C LEU A 170 -0.35 -14.62 -2.63
N GLN A 171 -1.11 -15.71 -2.43
CA GLN A 171 -2.10 -16.17 -3.40
C GLN A 171 -3.20 -15.12 -3.64
N ASN A 172 -3.77 -14.57 -2.56
CA ASN A 172 -4.77 -13.51 -2.69
C ASN A 172 -4.16 -12.23 -3.31
N CYS A 173 -2.90 -11.90 -2.98
CA CYS A 173 -2.22 -10.77 -3.62
C CYS A 173 -2.17 -10.94 -5.14
N LEU A 174 -1.73 -12.12 -5.62
CA LEU A 174 -1.66 -12.42 -7.04
C LEU A 174 -3.04 -12.35 -7.71
N GLN A 175 -4.07 -12.90 -7.07
CA GLN A 175 -5.44 -12.81 -7.56
C GLN A 175 -5.92 -11.35 -7.66
N PHE A 176 -5.62 -10.51 -6.67
CA PHE A 176 -6.01 -9.10 -6.70
C PHE A 176 -5.24 -8.29 -7.74
N LEU A 177 -3.97 -8.59 -7.98
CA LEU A 177 -3.19 -8.00 -9.07
C LEU A 177 -3.78 -8.37 -10.44
N THR A 178 -4.17 -9.63 -10.64
CA THR A 178 -4.86 -10.08 -11.86
C THR A 178 -6.20 -9.38 -12.06
N GLN A 179 -6.97 -9.20 -10.98
CA GLN A 179 -8.22 -8.43 -11.05
C GLN A 179 -7.98 -6.95 -11.34
N LEU A 180 -6.85 -6.38 -10.90
CA LEU A 180 -6.50 -4.99 -11.15
C LEU A 180 -6.07 -4.79 -12.61
N ASP A 181 -5.31 -5.73 -13.15
CA ASP A 181 -4.82 -5.74 -14.52
C ASP A 181 -5.96 -5.77 -15.56
N THR A 182 -7.06 -6.46 -15.26
CA THR A 182 -8.24 -6.51 -16.14
C THR A 182 -9.09 -5.24 -16.12
N LEU A 183 -8.86 -4.29 -15.19
CA LEU A 183 -9.63 -3.05 -15.14
C LEU A 183 -9.23 -2.07 -16.24
N GLN A 184 -10.21 -1.39 -16.82
CA GLN A 184 -10.00 -0.24 -17.71
C GLN A 184 -9.82 1.04 -16.87
N ILE A 185 -8.66 1.16 -16.24
CA ILE A 185 -8.31 2.33 -15.42
C ILE A 185 -8.05 3.54 -16.32
N THR A 186 -8.52 4.72 -15.91
CA THR A 186 -8.26 5.98 -16.62
C THR A 186 -7.21 6.85 -15.90
N PRO A 187 -6.48 7.73 -16.62
CA PRO A 187 -5.51 8.64 -16.02
C PRO A 187 -6.07 9.50 -14.88
N VAL A 188 -7.30 9.98 -15.02
CA VAL A 188 -8.00 10.79 -14.01
C VAL A 188 -8.17 10.03 -12.69
N MET A 189 -8.50 8.72 -12.74
CA MET A 189 -8.61 7.90 -11.53
C MET A 189 -7.27 7.81 -10.80
N LEU A 190 -6.17 7.64 -11.53
CA LEU A 190 -4.84 7.54 -10.96
C LEU A 190 -4.34 8.88 -10.41
N LYS A 191 -4.70 10.00 -11.03
CA LYS A 191 -4.39 11.34 -10.49
C LYS A 191 -5.20 11.70 -9.27
N LYS A 192 -6.45 11.24 -9.17
CA LYS A 192 -7.27 11.35 -7.94
C LYS A 192 -6.70 10.49 -6.80
N HIS A 193 -6.10 9.35 -7.14
CA HIS A 193 -5.64 8.33 -6.20
C HIS A 193 -4.19 7.89 -6.50
N PRO A 194 -3.22 8.81 -6.43
CA PRO A 194 -1.83 8.54 -6.81
C PRO A 194 -1.18 7.48 -5.93
N GLU A 195 -1.72 7.24 -4.73
CA GLU A 195 -1.24 6.18 -3.86
C GLU A 195 -1.40 4.78 -4.45
N VAL A 196 -2.31 4.57 -5.42
CA VAL A 196 -2.44 3.28 -6.13
C VAL A 196 -1.20 3.00 -6.96
N VAL A 197 -0.68 4.01 -7.69
CA VAL A 197 0.55 3.90 -8.47
C VAL A 197 1.73 3.53 -7.56
N ASN A 198 1.83 4.20 -6.42
CA ASN A 198 2.88 3.93 -5.43
C ASN A 198 2.78 2.53 -4.84
N THR A 199 1.56 2.03 -4.58
CA THR A 199 1.36 0.64 -4.14
C THR A 199 1.91 -0.33 -5.17
N ILE A 200 1.49 -0.22 -6.44
CA ILE A 200 1.93 -1.15 -7.48
C ILE A 200 3.43 -1.07 -7.68
N SER A 201 4.00 0.14 -7.72
CA SER A 201 5.45 0.37 -7.79
C SER A 201 6.22 -0.40 -6.69
N ARG A 202 5.70 -0.40 -5.46
CA ARG A 202 6.33 -1.14 -4.34
C ARG A 202 6.17 -2.65 -4.46
N VAL A 203 5.02 -3.12 -4.96
CA VAL A 203 4.79 -4.56 -5.14
C VAL A 203 5.76 -5.16 -6.17
N LYS A 204 6.18 -4.38 -7.19
CA LYS A 204 7.23 -4.79 -8.14
C LYS A 204 8.57 -5.12 -7.46
N LEU A 205 8.84 -4.50 -6.31
CA LEU A 205 10.06 -4.67 -5.54
C LEU A 205 9.88 -5.64 -4.36
N TYR A 206 8.76 -6.38 -4.32
CA TYR A 206 8.45 -7.27 -3.21
C TYR A 206 9.46 -8.41 -3.10
N MET A 207 10.24 -8.43 -2.01
CA MET A 207 11.32 -9.40 -1.81
C MET A 207 10.86 -10.77 -1.26
N GLY A 208 9.59 -10.91 -0.86
CA GLY A 208 9.06 -12.18 -0.33
C GLY A 208 8.96 -12.23 1.20
N HIS A 209 8.76 -13.45 1.72
CA HIS A 209 8.69 -13.72 3.14
C HIS A 209 10.08 -13.67 3.79
N ILE A 210 10.16 -13.15 5.02
CA ILE A 210 11.41 -13.08 5.78
C ILE A 210 11.56 -14.39 6.56
N ARG A 211 12.58 -15.19 6.23
CA ARG A 211 12.85 -16.52 6.82
C ARG A 211 12.62 -16.55 8.34
N THR A 212 11.68 -17.38 8.78
CA THR A 212 11.51 -17.69 10.21
C THR A 212 12.18 -19.02 10.55
N SER A 213 12.59 -19.19 11.81
CA SER A 213 13.37 -20.34 12.31
C SER A 213 12.67 -21.69 12.21
N LYS A 214 11.39 -21.74 11.78
CA LYS A 214 10.52 -22.93 11.79
C LYS A 214 10.10 -23.43 10.40
N GLU A 215 10.66 -22.88 9.32
CA GLU A 215 10.18 -23.16 7.94
C GLU A 215 11.02 -24.21 7.22
N THR A 216 10.36 -25.07 6.44
CA THR A 216 11.00 -26.08 5.58
C THR A 216 11.50 -25.47 4.26
N GLN A 217 12.49 -26.12 3.65
CA GLN A 217 13.02 -25.73 2.34
C GLN A 217 11.94 -25.67 1.24
N GLU A 218 10.94 -26.55 1.31
CA GLU A 218 9.80 -26.57 0.37
C GLU A 218 8.91 -25.32 0.48
N MET A 219 8.63 -24.88 1.71
CA MET A 219 7.84 -23.67 1.95
C MET A 219 8.60 -22.43 1.47
N GLU A 220 9.90 -22.38 1.70
CA GLU A 220 10.76 -21.31 1.19
C GLU A 220 10.73 -21.21 -0.33
N PHE A 221 10.89 -22.35 -1.03
CA PHE A 221 10.82 -22.39 -2.48
C PHE A 221 9.47 -21.89 -3.01
N LYS A 222 8.37 -22.31 -2.36
CA LYS A 222 7.02 -21.87 -2.71
C LYS A 222 6.84 -20.35 -2.51
N TYR A 223 7.33 -19.79 -1.40
CA TYR A 223 7.28 -18.35 -1.15
C TYR A 223 8.11 -17.56 -2.15
N SER A 224 9.33 -18.01 -2.46
CA SER A 224 10.21 -17.37 -3.43
C SER A 224 9.57 -17.34 -4.83
N ARG A 225 9.00 -18.48 -5.26
CA ARG A 225 8.25 -18.58 -6.52
C ARG A 225 7.06 -17.62 -6.56
N GLN A 226 6.22 -17.64 -5.53
CA GLN A 226 5.04 -16.76 -5.46
C GLN A 226 5.42 -15.27 -5.40
N ALA A 227 6.50 -14.91 -4.71
CA ALA A 227 7.01 -13.55 -4.69
C ALA A 227 7.49 -13.11 -6.09
N SER A 228 8.15 -13.99 -6.84
CA SER A 228 8.53 -13.74 -8.22
C SER A 228 7.31 -13.51 -9.12
N GLU A 229 6.28 -14.35 -9.01
CA GLU A 229 5.03 -14.22 -9.77
C GLU A 229 4.31 -12.90 -9.44
N ILE A 230 4.30 -12.49 -8.16
CA ILE A 230 3.74 -11.21 -7.72
C ILE A 230 4.47 -10.03 -8.37
N ARG A 231 5.82 -10.05 -8.39
CA ARG A 231 6.62 -8.99 -9.00
C ARG A 231 6.33 -8.88 -10.49
N ALA A 232 6.41 -10.00 -11.22
CA ALA A 232 6.11 -10.04 -12.65
C ALA A 232 4.69 -9.54 -12.97
N LYS A 233 3.69 -9.90 -12.15
CA LYS A 233 2.33 -9.43 -12.36
C LYS A 233 2.18 -7.93 -12.05
N ALA A 234 2.84 -7.44 -10.99
CA ALA A 234 2.85 -6.02 -10.67
C ALA A 234 3.59 -5.20 -11.73
N ASP A 235 4.66 -5.73 -12.34
CA ASP A 235 5.36 -5.12 -13.47
C ASP A 235 4.42 -4.94 -14.67
N GLY A 236 3.64 -5.97 -15.02
CA GLY A 236 2.63 -5.88 -16.08
C GLY A 236 1.57 -4.82 -15.80
N VAL A 237 1.01 -4.79 -14.59
CA VAL A 237 0.05 -3.75 -14.17
C VAL A 237 0.68 -2.35 -14.24
N TYR A 238 1.92 -2.22 -13.79
CA TYR A 238 2.63 -0.95 -13.81
C TYR A 238 2.92 -0.49 -15.24
N HIS A 239 3.34 -1.39 -16.12
CA HIS A 239 3.53 -1.11 -17.54
C HIS A 239 2.23 -0.57 -18.17
N LYS A 240 1.09 -1.24 -17.91
CA LYS A 240 -0.23 -0.75 -18.34
C LYS A 240 -0.54 0.64 -17.79
N ILE A 241 -0.16 0.95 -16.55
CA ILE A 241 -0.31 2.29 -16.00
C ILE A 241 0.60 3.29 -16.74
N LYS A 242 1.85 2.95 -17.02
CA LYS A 242 2.79 3.83 -17.74
C LYS A 242 2.30 4.19 -19.13
N THR A 243 1.74 3.22 -19.86
CA THR A 243 1.24 3.46 -21.23
C THR A 243 0.08 4.45 -21.25
N LEU A 244 -0.74 4.55 -20.19
CA LEU A 244 -1.79 5.57 -20.06
C LEU A 244 -1.24 7.02 -20.01
N PHE A 245 0.05 7.19 -19.75
CA PHE A 245 0.74 8.48 -19.70
C PHE A 245 1.80 8.60 -20.80
N ASN A 246 1.70 7.78 -21.84
CA ASN A 246 2.60 7.74 -23.00
C ASN A 246 4.08 7.60 -22.62
N SER A 247 4.38 6.94 -21.50
CA SER A 247 5.74 6.85 -20.96
C SER A 247 6.37 5.50 -21.27
N GLU A 248 7.60 5.50 -21.77
CA GLU A 248 8.31 4.27 -22.18
C GLU A 248 9.16 3.70 -21.04
N SER A 249 9.82 4.57 -20.26
CA SER A 249 10.66 4.18 -19.13
C SER A 249 10.01 4.50 -17.77
N ASP A 250 10.47 3.83 -16.71
CA ASP A 250 10.01 4.09 -15.34
C ASP A 250 10.40 5.50 -14.88
N ALA A 251 11.59 5.97 -15.24
CA ALA A 251 12.06 7.32 -14.90
C ALA A 251 11.22 8.41 -15.60
N ASP A 252 10.98 8.25 -16.91
CA ASP A 252 10.12 9.16 -17.68
C ASP A 252 8.69 9.19 -17.12
N PHE A 253 8.14 8.02 -16.79
CA PHE A 253 6.82 7.93 -16.18
C PHE A 253 6.71 8.70 -14.86
N VAL A 254 7.68 8.56 -13.95
CA VAL A 254 7.66 9.27 -12.67
C VAL A 254 7.65 10.79 -12.87
N ILE A 255 8.44 11.30 -13.82
CA ILE A 255 8.51 12.72 -14.15
C ILE A 255 7.17 13.20 -14.74
N ARG A 256 6.65 12.51 -15.77
CA ARG A 256 5.41 12.87 -16.46
C ARG A 256 4.20 12.78 -15.56
N PHE A 257 4.04 11.67 -14.84
CA PHE A 257 2.95 11.47 -13.89
C PHE A 257 2.99 12.53 -12.78
N GLY A 258 4.17 12.81 -12.22
CA GLY A 258 4.34 13.86 -11.21
C GLY A 258 3.98 15.25 -11.72
N SER A 259 4.39 15.59 -12.95
CA SER A 259 4.02 16.85 -13.60
C SER A 259 2.50 16.96 -13.81
N GLN A 260 1.88 15.97 -14.44
CA GLN A 260 0.43 15.97 -14.68
C GLN A 260 -0.38 15.96 -13.38
N LEU A 261 0.11 15.28 -12.33
CA LEU A 261 -0.53 15.26 -11.02
C LEU A 261 -0.54 16.65 -10.38
N ARG A 262 0.56 17.40 -10.47
CA ARG A 262 0.62 18.78 -9.97
C ARG A 262 -0.35 19.69 -10.71
N THR A 263 -0.40 19.60 -12.04
CA THR A 263 -1.37 20.35 -12.86
C THR A 263 -2.81 20.00 -12.49
N PHE A 264 -3.11 18.70 -12.34
CA PHE A 264 -4.42 18.24 -11.92
C PHE A 264 -4.79 18.75 -10.53
N GLN A 265 -3.86 18.72 -9.58
CA GLN A 265 -4.09 19.27 -8.23
C GLN A 265 -4.39 20.76 -8.29
N ALA A 266 -3.59 21.55 -9.02
CA ALA A 266 -3.81 22.98 -9.19
C ALA A 266 -5.22 23.31 -9.73
N LYS A 267 -5.66 22.58 -10.77
CA LYS A 267 -7.00 22.76 -11.36
C LYS A 267 -8.15 22.29 -10.46
N THR A 268 -7.86 21.48 -9.45
CA THR A 268 -8.89 20.90 -8.57
C THR A 268 -8.94 21.52 -7.18
N VAL A 269 -8.04 22.44 -6.84
CA VAL A 269 -7.99 23.10 -5.51
C VAL A 269 -9.31 23.80 -5.16
N GLY A 270 -9.93 24.47 -6.12
CA GLY A 270 -11.19 25.20 -5.91
C GLY A 270 -12.45 24.34 -5.89
N LEU A 271 -12.35 23.04 -6.19
CA LEU A 271 -13.51 22.18 -6.28
C LEU A 271 -13.98 21.74 -4.89
N SER A 272 -15.30 21.76 -4.69
CA SER A 272 -15.87 21.10 -3.53
C SER A 272 -15.54 19.61 -3.52
N CYS A 273 -15.54 19.00 -2.34
CA CYS A 273 -15.42 17.53 -2.20
C CYS A 273 -16.38 16.78 -3.13
N ARG A 274 -17.58 17.33 -3.36
CA ARG A 274 -18.59 16.74 -4.24
C ARG A 274 -18.18 16.80 -5.70
N GLU A 275 -17.70 17.94 -6.19
CA GLU A 275 -17.28 18.12 -7.58
C GLU A 275 -16.04 17.28 -7.89
N PHE A 276 -15.05 17.31 -7.00
CA PHE A 276 -13.85 16.49 -7.12
C PHE A 276 -14.18 14.99 -7.23
N MET A 277 -15.12 14.51 -6.42
CA MET A 277 -15.56 13.11 -6.48
C MET A 277 -16.19 12.73 -7.83
N TYR A 278 -16.86 13.66 -8.51
CA TYR A 278 -17.53 13.43 -9.79
C TYR A 278 -16.65 13.58 -11.02
N LEU A 279 -15.41 14.02 -10.87
CA LEU A 279 -14.47 14.09 -11.97
C LEU A 279 -14.25 12.71 -12.57
N THR A 280 -14.72 12.56 -13.82
CA THR A 280 -14.49 11.39 -14.68
C THR A 280 -13.66 11.73 -15.91
N THR A 281 -13.36 13.01 -16.10
CA THR A 281 -12.56 13.58 -17.19
C THR A 281 -11.58 14.60 -16.62
N GLU A 282 -10.58 15.02 -17.40
CA GLU A 282 -9.68 16.08 -17.00
C GLU A 282 -10.46 17.37 -16.69
N PRO A 283 -10.14 18.07 -15.60
CA PRO A 283 -10.67 19.40 -15.34
C PRO A 283 -10.07 20.38 -16.36
N VAL A 284 -10.93 21.25 -16.89
CA VAL A 284 -10.55 22.34 -17.81
C VAL A 284 -9.72 23.36 -17.06
#